data_AF-A0A9E8MZI1-F1
#
_entry.id   AF-A0A9E8MZI1-F1
#
_cell.length_a   1.000
_cell.length_b   1.000
_cell.length_c   1.000
_cell.angle_alpha   90.00
_cell.angle_beta   90.00
_cell.angle_gamma   90.00
#
_symmetry.space_group_name_H-M   'P 1'
#
loop_
_entity.id
_entity.type
_entity.pdbx_description
1 polymer ?
#
loop_
_entity_poly.entity_id
_entity_poly.type
_entity_poly.pdbx_seq_one_letter_code
_entity_poly.pdbx_strand_id
1 'polypeptide(L)' 'MPLQITWSRYDAVTSGNVITSTTALSPNTTYYVALIDPVTGCESSLRLEVSPRLNKLRYINGSGWFFT' A
#
# COMPACT_ATOMS: atom_id res chain seq x y z
N MET A 1 5.92 -26.49 -7.67
CA MET A 1 5.20 -25.42 -8.40
C MET A 1 5.01 -24.25 -7.45
N PRO A 2 5.73 -23.13 -7.61
CA PRO A 2 5.61 -22.01 -6.67
C PRO A 2 4.33 -21.23 -6.98
N LEU A 3 3.44 -21.12 -5.98
CA LEU A 3 2.32 -20.19 -6.01
C LEU A 3 2.91 -18.77 -5.95
N GLN A 4 3.04 -18.11 -7.11
CA GLN A 4 3.35 -16.69 -7.17
C GLN A 4 2.07 -15.93 -6.81
N ILE A 5 2.14 -14.99 -5.88
CA ILE A 5 1.00 -14.23 -5.39
C ILE A 5 1.36 -12.76 -5.54
N THR A 6 0.61 -12.02 -6.37
CA THR A 6 0.84 -10.59 -6.57
C THR A 6 -0.04 -9.80 -5.62
N TRP A 7 0.57 -8.90 -4.86
CA TRP A 7 -0.11 -8.02 -3.91
C TRP A 7 -0.42 -6.68 -4.58
N SER A 8 -1.70 -6.38 -4.80
CA SER A 8 -2.15 -5.07 -5.31
C SER A 8 -2.81 -4.28 -4.18
N ARG A 9 -2.32 -3.08 -3.90
CA ARG A 9 -2.89 -2.17 -2.89
C ARG A 9 -3.92 -1.24 -3.53
N TYR A 10 -5.02 -1.00 -2.84
CA TYR A 10 -6.11 -0.14 -3.26
C TYR A 10 -6.45 0.86 -2.14
N ASP A 11 -6.90 2.06 -2.52
CA ASP A 11 -7.40 3.10 -1.61
C ASP A 11 -8.84 2.86 -1.14
N ALA A 12 -9.60 1.98 -1.81
CA ALA A 12 -10.98 1.67 -1.47
C ALA A 12 -11.32 0.17 -1.58
N VAL A 13 -12.34 -0.24 -0.81
CA VAL A 13 -12.90 -1.61 -0.81
C VAL A 13 -13.40 -2.00 -2.19
N THR A 14 -14.00 -1.08 -2.93
CA THR A 14 -14.62 -1.38 -4.23
C THR A 14 -14.29 -0.26 -5.20
N SER A 15 -13.79 -0.61 -6.39
CA SER A 15 -13.37 0.37 -7.42
C SER A 15 -12.27 1.37 -7.00
N GLY A 16 -11.47 1.05 -5.98
CA GLY A 16 -10.31 1.86 -5.62
C GLY A 16 -9.22 1.84 -6.70
N ASN A 17 -8.42 2.90 -6.75
CA ASN A 17 -7.22 2.99 -7.56
C ASN A 17 -6.07 2.19 -6.96
N VAL A 18 -5.25 1.60 -7.84
CA VAL A 18 -4.03 0.91 -7.43
C VAL A 18 -3.03 1.93 -6.90
N ILE A 19 -2.60 1.72 -5.67
CA ILE A 19 -1.59 2.54 -5.02
C ILE A 19 -0.23 1.89 -5.28
N THR A 20 0.63 2.60 -6.00
CA THR A 20 2.02 2.18 -6.23
C THR A 20 2.86 2.43 -4.97
N SER A 21 3.93 1.65 -4.77
CA SER A 21 4.82 1.77 -3.60
C SER A 21 5.51 3.14 -3.44
N THR A 22 5.47 3.99 -4.46
CA THR A 22 6.00 5.37 -4.41
C THR A 22 4.99 6.37 -3.87
N THR A 23 3.72 5.99 -3.76
CA THR A 23 2.67 6.87 -3.26
C THR A 23 2.85 7.02 -1.75
N ALA A 24 2.96 8.26 -1.28
CA ALA A 24 3.02 8.55 0.15
C ALA A 24 1.69 8.12 0.80
N LEU A 25 1.73 7.01 1.55
CA LEU A 25 0.57 6.55 2.31
C LEU A 25 0.36 7.54 3.48
N SER A 26 -0.90 7.85 3.80
CA SER A 26 -1.22 8.74 4.91
C SER A 26 -1.38 7.93 6.20
N PRO A 27 -0.87 8.41 7.35
CA PRO A 27 -1.19 7.81 8.63
C PRO A 27 -2.70 7.94 8.84
N ASN A 28 -3.32 6.90 9.41
CA ASN A 28 -4.76 6.78 9.63
C ASN A 28 -5.62 6.55 8.37
N THR A 29 -5.02 6.21 7.23
CA THR A 29 -5.78 5.72 6.08
C THR A 29 -5.78 4.20 6.05
N THR A 30 -6.98 3.64 5.97
CA THR A 30 -7.20 2.22 5.75
C THR A 30 -6.96 1.89 4.28
N TYR A 31 -6.05 0.96 4.01
CA TYR A 31 -5.78 0.49 2.67
C TYR A 31 -6.30 -0.93 2.49
N TYR A 32 -6.56 -1.32 1.26
CA TYR A 32 -7.08 -2.64 0.95
C TYR A 32 -6.10 -3.39 0.05
N VAL A 33 -5.99 -4.70 0.22
CA VAL A 33 -5.15 -5.53 -0.64
C VAL A 33 -6.00 -6.63 -1.26
N ALA A 34 -5.90 -6.80 -2.57
CA ALA A 34 -6.37 -8.00 -3.25
C ALA A 34 -5.17 -8.90 -3.57
N LEU A 35 -5.35 -10.21 -3.38
CA LEU A 35 -4.44 -11.20 -3.93
C LEU A 35 -4.84 -11.46 -5.38
N ILE A 36 -3.88 -11.32 -6.29
CA ILE A 36 -4.06 -11.66 -7.69
C ILE A 36 -3.20 -12.88 -7.98
N ASP A 37 -3.83 -13.93 -8.49
CA ASP A 37 -3.12 -15.08 -9.02
C ASP A 37 -2.58 -14.72 -10.42
N PRO A 38 -1.25 -14.65 -10.61
CA PRO A 38 -0.65 -14.30 -11.89
C PRO A 38 -0.81 -15.39 -12.95
N VAL A 39 -1.18 -16.62 -12.57
CA VAL A 39 -1.38 -17.75 -13.49
C VAL A 39 -2.78 -17.71 -14.09
N THR A 40 -3.78 -17.41 -13.26
CA THR A 40 -5.20 -17.42 -13.67
C THR A 40 -5.77 -16.01 -13.90
N GLY A 41 -5.07 -14.97 -13.47
CA GLY A 41 -5.55 -13.58 -13.48
C GLY A 41 -6.72 -13.34 -12.53
N CYS A 42 -7.12 -14.34 -11.74
CA CYS A 42 -8.23 -14.21 -10.80
C CYS A 42 -7.80 -13.39 -9.59
N GLU A 43 -8.62 -12.39 -9.25
CA GLU A 43 -8.50 -11.68 -7.99
C GLU A 43 -9.29 -12.44 -6.91
N SER A 44 -8.74 -12.51 -5.69
CA SER A 44 -9.45 -13.03 -4.53
C SER A 44 -10.72 -12.21 -4.27
N SER A 45 -11.85 -12.87 -4.02
CA SER A 45 -13.12 -12.22 -3.66
C SER A 45 -13.04 -11.47 -2.32
N LEU A 46 -12.05 -11.81 -1.50
CA LEU A 46 -11.79 -11.15 -0.22
C LEU A 46 -10.66 -10.14 -0.41
N ARG A 47 -10.99 -8.86 -0.19
CA ARG A 47 -10.00 -7.79 -0.03
C ARG A 47 -9.64 -7.68 1.45
N LEU A 48 -8.36 -7.78 1.76
CA LEU A 48 -7.87 -7.68 3.13
C LEU A 48 -7.67 -6.22 3.49
N GLU A 49 -8.25 -5.80 4.61
CA GLU A 49 -7.99 -4.49 5.19
C GLU A 49 -6.59 -4.46 5.81
N VAL A 50 -5.78 -3.45 5.48
CA VAL A 50 -4.44 -3.27 6.01
C VAL A 50 -4.24 -1.84 6.52
N SER A 51 -3.76 -1.74 7.75
CA SER A 51 -3.28 -0.48 8.30
C SER A 51 -1.80 -0.30 7.95
N PRO A 52 -1.41 0.78 7.26
CA PRO A 52 -0.02 1.03 6.92
C PRO A 52 0.75 1.43 8.17
N ARG A 53 1.91 0.81 8.41
CA ARG A 53 2.87 1.31 9.40
C ARG A 53 3.85 2.22 8.68
N LEU A 54 3.63 3.52 8.80
CA LEU A 54 4.55 4.51 8.26
C LEU A 54 5.75 4.64 9.17
N ASN A 55 6.94 4.37 8.63
CA ASN A 55 8.17 4.73 9.31
C ASN A 55 8.40 6.23 9.11
N LYS A 56 7.76 7.04 9.96
CA LYS A 56 7.95 8.49 9.94
C LYS A 56 9.36 8.78 10.43
N LEU A 57 10.20 9.38 9.58
CA LEU A 57 11.45 9.97 10.04
C LEU A 57 11.10 11.04 11.07
N ARG A 58 11.51 10.82 12.31
CA ARG A 58 11.44 11.84 13.36
C ARG A 58 12.34 12.99 12.92
N TYR A 59 11.76 14.12 12.57
CA TYR A 59 12.52 15.36 12.52
C TYR A 59 12.90 15.71 13.96
N ILE A 60 14.15 15.48 14.33
CA ILE A 60 14.75 16.02 15.55
C ILE A 60 15.02 17.50 15.27
N ASN A 61 14.38 18.40 16.00
CA ASN A 61 14.55 19.84 15.81
C ASN A 61 16.00 20.26 16.10
N GLY A 62 16.75 20.57 15.04
CA GLY A 62 18.02 21.28 15.13
C GLY A 62 18.92 21.05 13.92
N SER A 63 18.93 22.02 12.99
CA SER A 63 19.85 22.22 11.85
C SER A 63 19.57 21.50 10.51
N GLY A 64 19.11 22.30 9.53
CA GLY A 64 19.77 22.39 8.22
C GLY A 64 19.12 21.64 7.05
N TRP A 65 18.61 22.43 6.10
CA TRP A 65 18.60 22.16 4.66
C TRP A 65 17.56 21.20 4.09
N PHE A 66 16.29 21.63 4.08
CA PHE A 66 15.40 21.30 2.96
C PHE A 66 14.66 22.57 2.49
N PHE A 67 15.27 23.18 1.47
CA PHE A 67 14.72 24.12 0.48
C PHE A 67 14.17 25.47 0.98
N THR A 68 15.05 26.43 1.26
CA THR A 68 15.31 27.66 0.46
C THR A 68 16.57 28.33 0.99
#